data_AF-A0A7Y0EXC3-F1
#
_entry.id   AF-A0A7Y0EXC3-F1
#
_cell.length_a   1.000
_cell.length_b   1.000
_cell.length_c   1.000
_cell.angle_alpha   90.00
_cell.angle_beta   90.00
_cell.angle_gamma   90.00
#
_symmetry.space_group_name_H-M   'P 1'
#
loop_
_entity.id
_entity.type
_entity.pdbx_description
1 polymer ?
#
loop_
_entity_poly.entity_id
_entity_poly.type
_entity_poly.pdbx_seq_one_letter_code
_entity_poly.pdbx_strand_id
1 'polypeptide(L)'
;MSRKIRIGWEDMQPGDLIHVKGSNNTYVYKHMMMQCPDYAVVDSEKTKASYFVFGADNPRNITAFHTICRDNFDYATRPAPKKPRLQEPSKPGEYWVQVAYDLGADDGHRLMWAKLIKRARMIAEEWRKEGPWMSVSQNFFPTEWTSWENILEHNHVVQVLSAEEYYTRKAAGEL
;
A
#
# COMPACT_ATOMS: atom_id res chain seq x y z
N MET A 1 -9.69 18.30 -0.03
CA MET A 1 -8.29 17.98 -0.39
C MET A 1 -7.84 16.77 0.42
N SER A 2 -7.13 15.80 -0.17
CA SER A 2 -6.56 14.69 0.60
C SER A 2 -5.52 15.22 1.59
N ARG A 3 -5.55 14.78 2.84
CA ARG A 3 -4.50 15.12 3.82
C ARG A 3 -3.18 14.58 3.27
N LYS A 4 -2.10 15.36 3.30
CA LYS A 4 -0.76 14.87 2.96
C LYS A 4 -0.07 14.37 4.23
N ILE A 5 0.67 13.27 4.13
CA ILE A 5 1.56 12.80 5.20
C ILE A 5 2.99 13.24 4.90
N ARG A 6 3.80 13.39 5.96
CA ARG A 6 5.24 13.59 5.84
C ARG A 6 5.94 12.24 5.86
N ILE A 7 6.94 12.09 5.01
CA ILE A 7 7.69 10.87 4.77
C ILE A 7 9.18 11.18 5.01
N GLY A 8 9.87 10.27 5.70
CA GLY A 8 11.32 10.35 5.94
C GLY A 8 12.13 9.84 4.74
N TRP A 9 13.44 10.09 4.73
CA TRP A 9 14.33 9.72 3.63
C TRP A 9 14.25 8.23 3.25
N GLU A 10 14.28 7.35 4.26
CA GLU A 10 14.30 5.90 4.05
C GLU A 10 12.95 5.31 3.61
N ASP A 11 11.86 6.06 3.80
CA ASP A 11 10.49 5.59 3.54
C ASP A 11 9.96 6.06 2.18
N MET A 12 10.75 6.81 1.41
CA MET A 12 10.32 7.43 0.16
C MET A 12 9.96 6.39 -0.90
N GLN A 13 8.82 6.63 -1.58
CA GLN A 13 8.33 5.80 -2.68
C GLN A 13 8.21 6.61 -3.97
N PRO A 14 8.43 5.98 -5.15
CA PRO A 14 8.32 6.68 -6.43
C PRO A 14 7.01 7.47 -6.54
N GLY A 15 7.11 8.75 -6.93
CA GLY A 15 5.98 9.68 -6.97
C GLY A 15 5.83 10.59 -5.75
N ASP A 16 6.52 10.31 -4.64
CA ASP A 16 6.57 11.20 -3.48
C ASP A 16 7.14 12.58 -3.85
N LEU A 17 6.61 13.64 -3.25
CA LEU A 17 7.08 15.02 -3.47
C LEU A 17 8.09 15.40 -2.40
N ILE A 18 9.37 15.50 -2.77
CA ILE A 18 10.47 15.93 -1.91
C ILE A 18 10.46 17.44 -1.75
N HIS A 19 10.60 17.89 -0.50
CA HIS A 19 10.83 19.28 -0.10
C HIS A 19 12.28 19.42 0.37
N VAL A 20 12.93 20.49 -0.08
CA VAL A 20 14.36 20.76 0.17
C VAL A 20 14.50 21.87 1.21
N LYS A 21 15.46 21.72 2.12
CA LYS A 21 15.74 22.71 3.16
C LYS A 21 16.00 24.08 2.55
N GLY A 22 15.33 25.11 3.06
CA GLY A 22 15.51 26.49 2.63
C GLY A 22 15.03 26.80 1.20
N SER A 23 14.28 25.90 0.57
CA SER A 23 13.74 26.09 -0.79
C SER A 23 12.22 25.89 -0.82
N ASN A 24 11.55 26.61 -1.71
CA ASN A 24 10.13 26.40 -2.01
C ASN A 24 9.91 25.42 -3.18
N ASN A 25 10.98 24.87 -3.73
CA ASN A 25 10.89 23.90 -4.82
C ASN A 25 10.48 22.54 -4.28
N THR A 26 9.69 21.83 -5.08
CA THR A 26 9.34 20.42 -4.85
C THR A 26 9.78 19.58 -6.02
N TYR A 27 10.15 18.33 -5.75
CA TYR A 27 10.68 17.41 -6.74
C TYR A 27 10.00 16.06 -6.62
N VAL A 28 9.74 15.41 -7.76
CA VAL A 28 9.10 14.08 -7.77
C VAL A 28 10.19 13.03 -7.62
N TYR A 29 10.17 12.27 -6.53
CA TYR A 29 11.10 11.17 -6.30
C TYR A 29 10.87 10.05 -7.31
N LYS A 30 11.96 9.50 -7.88
CA LYS A 30 11.93 8.32 -8.75
C LYS A 30 12.45 7.09 -8.04
N HIS A 31 13.70 7.13 -7.57
CA HIS A 31 14.36 6.03 -6.87
C HIS A 31 15.66 6.52 -6.22
N MET A 32 16.24 5.69 -5.36
CA MET A 32 17.54 5.94 -4.77
C MET A 32 18.66 5.53 -5.73
N MET A 33 19.73 6.32 -5.82
CA MET A 33 20.90 5.92 -6.60
C MET A 33 21.61 4.73 -5.90
N MET A 34 21.59 3.55 -6.52
CA MET A 34 22.08 2.31 -5.92
C MET A 34 23.54 2.40 -5.44
N GLN A 35 24.39 3.10 -6.20
CA GLN A 35 25.82 3.23 -5.91
C GLN A 35 26.11 4.37 -4.90
N CYS A 36 25.13 5.24 -4.61
CA CYS A 36 25.25 6.41 -3.76
C CYS A 36 23.91 6.68 -3.04
N PRO A 37 23.57 5.94 -1.97
CA PRO A 37 22.24 5.98 -1.35
C PRO A 37 21.92 7.30 -0.62
N ASP A 38 22.88 8.22 -0.54
CA ASP A 38 22.66 9.60 -0.09
C ASP A 38 22.10 10.50 -1.20
N TYR A 39 21.90 9.98 -2.41
CA TYR A 39 21.37 10.72 -3.56
C TYR A 39 20.08 10.08 -4.10
N ALA A 40 19.00 10.85 -4.02
CA ALA A 40 17.71 10.49 -4.58
C ALA A 40 17.58 11.05 -6.00
N VAL A 41 17.26 10.19 -6.98
CA VAL A 41 16.99 10.60 -8.36
C VAL A 41 15.58 11.17 -8.43
N VAL A 42 15.43 12.32 -9.10
CA VAL A 42 14.17 13.05 -9.19
C VAL A 42 13.79 13.42 -10.63
N ASP A 43 12.51 13.68 -10.86
CA ASP A 43 12.05 14.29 -12.10
C ASP A 43 12.37 15.79 -12.16
N SER A 44 12.93 16.25 -13.27
CA SER A 44 13.30 17.63 -13.53
C SER A 44 12.29 18.39 -14.38
N GLU A 45 11.32 17.73 -15.00
CA GLU A 45 10.42 18.39 -15.97
C GLU A 45 9.54 19.48 -15.35
N LYS A 46 9.38 19.49 -14.02
CA LYS A 46 8.51 20.46 -13.33
C LYS A 46 9.23 21.50 -12.49
N THR A 47 10.53 21.37 -12.24
CA THR A 47 11.26 22.27 -11.34
C THR A 47 12.76 22.29 -11.65
N LYS A 48 13.38 23.47 -11.47
CA LYS A 48 14.82 23.74 -11.67
C LYS A 48 15.67 22.97 -10.64
N ALA A 49 15.81 21.66 -10.80
CA ALA A 49 16.62 20.81 -9.92
C ALA A 49 18.12 21.08 -10.11
N SER A 50 18.87 21.04 -9.00
CA SER A 50 20.14 21.77 -8.86
C SER A 50 21.43 20.95 -8.96
N TYR A 51 21.41 19.63 -9.15
CA TYR A 51 22.67 18.86 -9.21
C TYR A 51 22.61 17.66 -10.14
N PHE A 52 23.62 17.57 -11.02
CA PHE A 52 23.90 16.41 -11.87
C PHE A 52 24.86 15.47 -11.16
N VAL A 53 24.47 14.21 -11.01
CA VAL A 53 25.42 13.13 -10.67
C VAL A 53 25.66 12.30 -11.91
N PHE A 54 26.92 12.06 -12.23
CA PHE A 54 27.34 11.17 -13.31
C PHE A 54 27.50 9.76 -12.77
N GLY A 55 26.62 8.84 -13.17
CA GLY A 55 26.83 7.41 -12.98
C GLY A 55 27.68 6.84 -14.11
N ALA A 56 28.69 6.03 -13.79
CA ALA A 56 29.48 5.31 -14.78
C ALA A 56 29.04 3.84 -14.83
N ASP A 57 27.89 3.57 -15.45
CA ASP A 57 27.44 2.18 -15.66
C ASP A 57 28.21 1.50 -16.82
N ASN A 58 28.97 2.27 -17.62
CA ASN A 58 29.83 1.79 -18.69
C ASN A 58 30.86 2.90 -19.04
N PRO A 59 32.16 2.63 -19.24
CA PRO A 59 33.18 3.64 -19.59
C PRO A 59 32.91 4.43 -20.91
N ARG A 60 31.79 4.20 -21.60
CA ARG A 60 31.40 4.90 -22.83
C ARG A 60 30.06 5.65 -22.77
N ASN A 61 29.27 5.56 -21.69
CA ASN A 61 27.98 6.23 -21.59
C ASN A 61 27.86 6.99 -20.26
N ILE A 62 27.84 8.31 -20.34
CA ILE A 62 27.59 9.19 -19.20
C ILE A 62 26.09 9.50 -19.15
N THR A 63 25.38 8.94 -18.18
CA THR A 63 23.97 9.30 -17.92
C THR A 63 23.93 10.34 -16.80
N ALA A 64 23.34 11.49 -17.09
CA ALA A 64 23.20 12.58 -16.15
C ALA A 64 21.83 12.50 -15.46
N PHE A 65 21.82 12.42 -14.12
CA PHE A 65 20.60 12.39 -13.33
C PHE A 65 20.43 13.68 -12.55
N HIS A 66 19.21 14.19 -12.46
CA HIS A 66 18.88 15.21 -11.48
C HIS A 66 18.70 14.54 -10.12
N THR A 67 19.42 15.04 -9.11
CA THR A 67 19.44 14.42 -7.79
C THR A 67 19.23 15.42 -6.66
N ILE A 68 18.77 14.90 -5.52
CA ILE A 68 18.75 15.58 -4.23
C ILE A 68 19.64 14.79 -3.29
N CYS A 69 20.57 15.48 -2.63
CA CYS A 69 21.37 14.90 -1.56
C CYS A 69 20.57 14.85 -0.25
N ARG A 70 20.76 13.80 0.54
CA ARG A 70 20.17 13.60 1.87
C ARG A 70 20.36 14.80 2.79
N ASP A 71 21.51 15.47 2.74
CA ASP A 71 21.76 16.64 3.59
C ASP A 71 20.82 17.81 3.26
N ASN A 72 20.40 17.92 2.00
CA ASN A 72 19.48 18.95 1.51
C ASN A 72 18.00 18.55 1.69
N PHE A 73 17.71 17.29 1.97
CA PHE A 73 16.35 16.80 2.21
C PHE A 73 15.79 17.37 3.50
N ASP A 74 14.55 17.89 3.45
CA ASP A 74 13.78 18.28 4.63
C ASP A 74 12.75 17.18 4.96
N TYR A 75 11.79 16.97 4.07
CA TYR A 75 10.80 15.89 4.15
C TYR A 75 10.21 15.59 2.76
N ALA A 76 9.62 14.42 2.59
CA ALA A 76 8.78 14.13 1.44
C ALA A 76 7.30 14.16 1.82
N THR A 77 6.42 14.30 0.82
CA THR A 77 4.97 14.25 1.01
C THR A 77 4.29 13.37 -0.01
N ARG A 78 3.31 12.60 0.46
CA ARG A 78 2.38 11.86 -0.40
C ARG A 78 0.94 12.01 0.13
N PRO A 79 -0.09 11.78 -0.71
CA PRO A 79 -1.45 11.68 -0.22
C PRO A 79 -1.51 10.66 0.91
N ALA A 80 -2.12 11.02 2.04
CA ALA A 80 -2.34 10.09 3.13
C ALA A 80 -3.01 8.84 2.55
N PRO A 81 -2.53 7.64 2.89
CA PRO A 81 -3.24 6.42 2.58
C PRO A 81 -4.69 6.63 2.99
N LYS A 82 -5.60 6.54 2.02
CA LYS A 82 -7.01 6.53 2.38
C LYS A 82 -7.16 5.28 3.23
N LYS A 83 -7.61 5.43 4.47
CA LYS A 83 -8.13 4.28 5.21
C LYS A 83 -9.07 3.57 4.23
N PRO A 84 -8.88 2.27 3.95
CA PRO A 84 -9.89 1.52 3.24
C PRO A 84 -11.19 1.76 4.01
N ARG A 85 -12.12 2.55 3.46
CA ARG A 85 -13.46 2.68 4.04
C ARG A 85 -14.24 1.46 3.58
N LEU A 86 -13.76 0.30 4.01
CA LEU A 86 -14.43 -0.96 3.77
C LEU A 86 -15.60 -1.00 4.73
N GLN A 87 -16.79 -0.87 4.17
CA GLN A 87 -18.01 -0.98 4.94
C GLN A 87 -18.19 -2.44 5.33
N GLU A 88 -18.59 -2.67 6.58
CA GLU A 88 -19.00 -3.99 7.02
C GLU A 88 -20.18 -4.45 6.15
N PRO A 89 -20.11 -5.64 5.52
CA PRO A 89 -21.25 -6.17 4.80
C PRO A 89 -22.45 -6.36 5.71
N SER A 90 -23.62 -5.84 5.34
CA SER A 90 -24.80 -5.83 6.22
C SER A 90 -25.47 -7.19 6.37
N LYS A 91 -25.45 -8.02 5.31
CA LYS A 91 -26.15 -9.32 5.28
C LYS A 91 -25.22 -10.49 5.66
N PRO A 92 -25.73 -11.53 6.34
CA PRO A 92 -25.04 -12.81 6.42
C PRO A 92 -24.76 -13.39 5.04
N GLY A 93 -23.65 -14.11 4.87
CA GLY A 93 -23.30 -14.72 3.58
C GLY A 93 -21.80 -14.89 3.37
N GLU A 94 -21.46 -15.33 2.16
CA GLU A 94 -20.09 -15.47 1.68
C GLU A 94 -19.60 -14.16 1.04
N TYR A 95 -18.39 -13.79 1.40
CA TYR A 95 -17.67 -12.61 0.92
C TYR A 95 -16.24 -13.00 0.54
N TRP A 96 -15.67 -12.24 -0.37
CA TRP A 96 -14.28 -12.36 -0.77
C TRP A 96 -13.56 -11.07 -0.45
N VAL A 97 -12.45 -11.20 0.28
CA VAL A 97 -11.62 -10.08 0.69
C VAL A 97 -10.28 -10.16 -0.02
N GLN A 98 -9.82 -9.03 -0.56
CA GLN A 98 -8.48 -8.92 -1.11
C GLN A 98 -7.56 -8.40 0.00
N VAL A 99 -6.52 -9.15 0.31
CA VAL A 99 -5.57 -8.85 1.38
C VAL A 99 -4.23 -8.55 0.74
N ALA A 100 -3.62 -7.43 1.16
CA ALA A 100 -2.22 -7.16 0.85
C ALA A 100 -1.34 -7.91 1.86
N TYR A 101 -0.43 -8.74 1.37
CA TYR A 101 0.56 -9.40 2.20
C TYR A 101 1.95 -8.88 1.86
N ASP A 102 2.72 -8.55 2.89
CA ASP A 102 4.12 -8.17 2.77
C ASP A 102 4.99 -9.40 3.03
N LEU A 103 5.44 -10.04 1.95
CA LEU A 103 6.42 -11.13 2.02
C LEU A 103 7.80 -10.47 2.05
N GLY A 104 8.15 -9.88 3.19
CA GLY A 104 9.37 -9.08 3.34
C GLY A 104 10.57 -9.70 2.63
N ALA A 105 11.22 -8.85 1.82
CA ALA A 105 12.32 -9.07 0.87
C ALA A 105 11.88 -9.06 -0.61
N ASP A 106 12.20 -7.94 -1.25
CA ASP A 106 12.38 -7.70 -2.69
C ASP A 106 11.18 -7.85 -3.66
N ASP A 107 10.11 -8.52 -3.28
CA ASP A 107 8.89 -8.61 -4.07
C ASP A 107 7.78 -7.75 -3.45
N GLY A 108 7.43 -6.65 -4.12
CA GLY A 108 6.40 -5.71 -3.67
C GLY A 108 5.08 -6.37 -3.24
N HIS A 109 4.25 -5.63 -2.50
CA HIS A 109 2.97 -6.07 -1.93
C HIS A 109 2.20 -7.03 -2.86
N ARG A 110 2.09 -8.30 -2.45
CA ARG A 110 1.26 -9.27 -3.18
C ARG A 110 -0.18 -9.17 -2.69
N LEU A 111 -1.11 -9.15 -3.64
CA LEU A 111 -2.54 -9.19 -3.34
C LEU A 111 -3.01 -10.64 -3.42
N MET A 112 -3.74 -11.08 -2.40
CA MET A 112 -4.37 -12.39 -2.38
C MET A 112 -5.85 -12.30 -2.06
N TRP A 113 -6.64 -13.17 -2.68
CA TRP A 113 -8.05 -13.31 -2.39
C TRP A 113 -8.26 -14.36 -1.29
N ALA A 114 -8.96 -13.97 -0.23
CA ALA A 114 -9.37 -14.85 0.85
C ALA A 114 -10.90 -14.84 0.99
N LYS A 115 -11.47 -15.99 1.30
CA LYS A 115 -12.90 -16.13 1.53
C LYS A 115 -13.23 -15.89 3.02
N LEU A 116 -14.31 -15.16 3.23
CA LEU A 116 -14.84 -14.76 4.52
C LEU A 116 -16.34 -15.08 4.58
N ILE A 117 -16.82 -15.61 5.70
CA ILE A 117 -18.22 -15.95 5.93
C ILE A 117 -18.75 -15.10 7.07
N LYS A 118 -19.79 -14.30 6.80
CA LYS A 118 -20.61 -13.64 7.82
C LYS A 118 -21.75 -14.56 8.22
N ARG A 119 -21.79 -15.00 9.48
CA ARG A 119 -22.88 -15.78 10.05
C ARG A 119 -24.02 -14.86 10.49
N ALA A 120 -25.25 -15.37 10.40
CA ALA A 120 -26.39 -14.70 11.02
C ALA A 120 -26.26 -14.79 12.54
N ARG A 121 -26.48 -13.68 13.24
CA ARG A 121 -26.54 -13.67 14.71
C ARG A 121 -27.81 -14.43 15.12
N MET A 122 -27.66 -15.63 15.70
CA MET A 122 -28.82 -16.39 16.19
C MET A 122 -29.21 -15.91 17.60
N ILE A 123 -30.51 -15.70 17.83
CA ILE A 123 -31.05 -15.20 19.11
C ILE A 123 -30.72 -16.13 20.29
N ALA A 124 -30.47 -17.42 20.04
CA ALA A 124 -30.11 -18.42 21.06
C ALA A 124 -28.61 -18.43 21.44
N GLU A 125 -27.79 -17.55 20.86
CA GLU A 125 -26.32 -17.56 21.01
C GLU A 125 -25.80 -16.53 22.03
N GLU A 126 -26.58 -16.18 23.06
CA GLU A 126 -26.09 -15.37 24.19
C GLU A 126 -24.87 -15.99 24.91
N TRP A 127 -24.69 -17.32 24.79
CA TRP A 127 -23.58 -18.07 25.37
C TRP A 127 -22.33 -18.19 24.49
N ARG A 128 -22.40 -17.83 23.19
CA ARG A 128 -21.21 -17.88 22.32
C ARG A 128 -20.32 -16.69 22.64
N LYS A 129 -19.10 -16.98 23.13
CA LYS A 129 -18.03 -15.99 23.30
C LYS A 129 -17.34 -15.63 21.97
N GLU A 130 -17.53 -16.43 20.93
CA GLU A 130 -16.81 -16.36 19.65
C GLU A 130 -17.72 -15.84 18.50
N GLY A 131 -17.12 -15.15 17.53
CA GLY A 131 -17.74 -14.09 16.73
C GLY A 131 -18.58 -14.47 15.50
N PRO A 132 -19.24 -13.48 14.85
CA PRO A 132 -20.11 -13.70 13.69
C PRO A 132 -19.35 -13.93 12.39
N TRP A 133 -18.02 -13.84 12.39
CA TRP A 133 -17.21 -13.92 11.18
C TRP A 133 -16.29 -15.13 11.23
N MET A 134 -16.19 -15.84 10.12
CA MET A 134 -15.19 -16.90 9.93
C MET A 134 -14.42 -16.68 8.64
N SER A 135 -13.10 -16.69 8.73
CA SER A 135 -12.25 -16.82 7.56
C SER A 135 -12.16 -18.29 7.15
N VAL A 136 -12.36 -18.55 5.85
CA VAL A 136 -12.28 -19.89 5.26
C VAL A 136 -11.42 -19.77 4.02
N SER A 137 -10.10 -19.72 4.19
CA SER A 137 -9.18 -19.70 3.07
C SER A 137 -8.48 -21.05 2.95
N GLN A 138 -8.14 -21.47 1.72
CA GLN A 138 -7.34 -22.69 1.48
C GLN A 138 -5.92 -22.60 2.06
N ASN A 139 -5.43 -21.39 2.40
CA ASN A 139 -4.07 -21.12 2.88
C ASN A 139 -4.02 -20.41 4.25
N PHE A 140 -5.16 -20.26 4.92
CA PHE A 140 -5.25 -19.71 6.28
C PHE A 140 -5.96 -20.74 7.15
N PHE A 141 -5.47 -20.94 8.37
CA PHE A 141 -6.24 -21.71 9.35
C PHE A 141 -7.63 -21.08 9.51
N PRO A 142 -8.72 -21.88 9.61
CA PRO A 142 -10.03 -21.35 9.89
C PRO A 142 -9.96 -20.51 11.16
N THR A 143 -10.04 -19.19 11.00
CA THR A 143 -9.93 -18.25 12.12
C THR A 143 -11.29 -17.61 12.32
N GLU A 144 -11.84 -17.75 13.53
CA GLU A 144 -13.03 -17.04 13.94
C GLU A 144 -12.65 -15.61 14.34
N TRP A 145 -13.38 -14.64 13.82
CA TRP A 145 -13.15 -13.22 14.07
C TRP A 145 -14.31 -12.64 14.86
N THR A 146 -13.98 -11.90 15.92
CA THR A 146 -14.98 -11.34 16.86
C THR A 146 -15.67 -10.09 16.35
N SER A 147 -15.07 -9.34 15.42
CA SER A 147 -15.69 -8.17 14.78
C SER A 147 -15.12 -7.86 13.39
N TRP A 148 -15.78 -6.95 12.68
CA TRP A 148 -15.30 -6.41 11.40
C TRP A 148 -14.00 -5.62 11.56
N GLU A 149 -13.89 -4.83 12.61
CA GLU A 149 -12.70 -4.06 12.95
C GLU A 149 -11.50 -4.98 13.16
N ASN A 150 -11.67 -6.09 13.88
CA ASN A 150 -10.60 -7.06 14.10
C ASN A 150 -10.10 -7.68 12.79
N ILE A 151 -10.98 -7.94 11.83
CA ILE A 151 -10.57 -8.43 10.50
C ILE A 151 -9.70 -7.39 9.80
N LEU A 152 -10.11 -6.12 9.81
CA LEU A 152 -9.39 -5.02 9.15
C LEU A 152 -8.04 -4.67 9.82
N GLU A 153 -7.95 -4.82 11.14
CA GLU A 153 -6.72 -4.55 11.90
C GLU A 153 -5.66 -5.63 11.70
N HIS A 154 -6.06 -6.89 11.60
CA HIS A 154 -5.13 -8.03 11.52
C HIS A 154 -4.83 -8.50 10.10
N ASN A 155 -5.71 -8.17 9.15
CA ASN A 155 -5.54 -8.51 7.75
C ASN A 155 -5.57 -7.19 7.00
N HIS A 156 -4.51 -6.85 6.26
CA HIS A 156 -4.45 -5.62 5.47
C HIS A 156 -5.44 -5.69 4.28
N VAL A 157 -6.75 -5.68 4.58
CA VAL A 157 -7.81 -5.80 3.60
C VAL A 157 -7.89 -4.51 2.80
N VAL A 158 -7.84 -4.64 1.48
CA VAL A 158 -7.92 -3.52 0.53
C VAL A 158 -9.24 -3.47 -0.22
N GLN A 159 -9.93 -4.61 -0.35
CA GLN A 159 -11.20 -4.74 -1.04
C GLN A 159 -12.07 -5.85 -0.44
N VAL A 160 -13.39 -5.68 -0.52
CA VAL A 160 -14.39 -6.68 -0.15
C VAL A 160 -15.40 -6.76 -1.30
N LEU A 161 -15.76 -7.97 -1.70
CA LEU A 161 -16.80 -8.28 -2.69
C LEU A 161 -17.79 -9.27 -2.08
N SER A 162 -19.05 -9.17 -2.49
CA SER A 162 -19.99 -10.29 -2.30
C SER A 162 -19.54 -11.50 -3.11
N ALA A 163 -19.99 -12.70 -2.73
CA ALA A 163 -19.76 -13.89 -3.54
C ALA A 163 -20.22 -13.73 -5.00
N GLU A 164 -21.41 -13.15 -5.20
CA GLU A 164 -21.96 -12.88 -6.53
C GLU A 164 -21.02 -12.00 -7.37
N GLU A 165 -20.58 -10.86 -6.82
CA GLU A 165 -19.65 -9.97 -7.51
C GLU A 165 -18.30 -10.64 -7.79
N TYR A 166 -17.74 -11.36 -6.82
CA TYR A 166 -16.46 -12.04 -6.96
C TYR A 166 -16.52 -13.09 -8.09
N TYR A 167 -17.48 -14.01 -8.05
CA TYR A 167 -17.58 -15.06 -9.07
C TYR A 167 -17.95 -14.49 -10.45
N THR A 168 -18.75 -13.43 -10.51
CA THR A 168 -19.07 -12.75 -11.77
C THR A 168 -17.82 -12.15 -12.41
N ARG A 169 -17.03 -11.39 -11.64
CA ARG A 169 -15.76 -10.79 -12.13
C ARG A 169 -14.72 -11.85 -12.48
N LYS A 170 -14.65 -12.91 -11.67
CA LYS A 170 -13.75 -14.05 -11.93
C LYS A 170 -14.08 -14.72 -13.25
N ALA A 171 -15.35 -14.98 -13.52
CA ALA A 171 -15.81 -15.58 -14.77
C ALA A 171 -15.55 -14.67 -15.99
N ALA A 172 -15.58 -13.35 -15.78
CA ALA A 172 -15.25 -12.35 -16.80
C ALA A 172 -13.72 -12.13 -16.99
N GLY A 173 -12.86 -12.69 -16.14
CA GLY A 173 -11.41 -12.49 -16.19
C GLY A 173 -10.93 -11.13 -15.66
N GLU A 174 -11.69 -10.50 -14.76
CA GLU A 174 -11.46 -9.15 -14.25
C GLU A 174 -10.79 -9.10 -12.86
N LEU A 175 -10.24 -10.23 -12.39
CA LEU A 175 -9.65 -10.39 -11.04
C LEU A 175 -8.18 -10.81 -11.06
#